data_AF-A0A9D6F1C7-F1
#
_entry.id   AF-A0A9D6F1C7-F1
#
_cell.length_a   1.000
_cell.length_b   1.000
_cell.length_c   1.000
_cell.angle_alpha   90.00
_cell.angle_beta   90.00
_cell.angle_gamma   90.00
#
_symmetry.space_group_name_H-M   'P 1'
#
loop_
_entity.id
_entity.type
_entity.pdbx_description
1 polymer ?
#
loop_
_entity_poly.entity_id
_entity_poly.type
_entity_poly.pdbx_seq_one_letter_code
_entity_poly.pdbx_strand_id
1 'polypeptide(L)'
;MTLPISRNAGLHVRYEKAGLILDALPIPWNADAVIVEANVRLPSKTPRSKQDFVLQLSNGAAPVPAELIMREKQHSALRVFFRIPPPPETCEATVRWREHLLGEIELPMVALTAFVEGLSLELPTLHVTLGDETVACQAIVHTQAKAIHASAILRGRGPLAPVLGLGLRVHIRDEWESIDQTVHVALTGEQLRARQALVTVRFPKLRKAGVYRVSWHFGPRLLFEQSLRCITQKAFQRSVRITATRFIVHNVNGSMQTVRSLPMRDGALALDGVAQVVPCFYVCSNEPGAVGLVPFTVRALVDDTITTLGIHENFLVTDGPTPIILGAVDAGDAPRIRHFTLAAGNANLGNLALLPTASAAFTAEGGFARMDDYLWSPAAEENLQDRLGKLLGGE
;
A
#
# COMPACT_ATOMS: atom_id res chain seq x y z
N MET A 1 43.35 -17.37 42.45
CA MET A 1 41.96 -17.86 42.22
C MET A 1 41.69 -17.67 40.73
N THR A 2 41.86 -18.72 39.94
CA THR A 2 41.66 -18.71 38.49
C THR A 2 40.16 -18.76 38.20
N LEU A 3 39.59 -17.66 37.72
CA LEU A 3 38.21 -17.63 37.25
C LEU A 3 38.14 -18.37 35.90
N PRO A 4 37.14 -19.23 35.66
CA PRO A 4 36.98 -19.90 34.38
C PRO A 4 36.71 -18.86 33.28
N ILE A 5 37.59 -18.82 32.29
CA ILE A 5 37.51 -17.93 31.12
C ILE A 5 36.47 -18.53 30.17
N SER A 6 35.23 -18.08 30.26
CA SER A 6 34.27 -18.26 29.17
C SER A 6 34.43 -17.09 28.22
N ARG A 7 34.64 -17.39 26.93
CA ARG A 7 34.86 -16.39 25.86
C ARG A 7 33.72 -15.37 25.67
N ASN A 8 32.58 -15.49 26.38
CA ASN A 8 31.46 -14.53 26.28
C ASN A 8 30.63 -14.39 27.58
N ALA A 9 31.05 -14.96 28.73
CA ALA A 9 30.17 -14.96 29.91
C ALA A 9 30.04 -13.56 30.52
N GLY A 10 28.92 -12.89 30.21
CA GLY A 10 28.49 -11.65 30.85
C GLY A 10 28.88 -10.36 30.14
N LEU A 11 29.44 -10.41 28.93
CA LEU A 11 29.64 -9.21 28.10
C LEU A 11 28.46 -9.00 27.15
N HIS A 12 27.99 -7.76 27.06
CA HIS A 12 26.93 -7.34 26.14
C HIS A 12 27.36 -6.08 25.39
N VAL A 13 26.95 -5.97 24.12
CA VAL A 13 27.28 -4.82 23.28
C VAL A 13 25.99 -4.17 22.84
N ARG A 14 25.94 -2.85 22.97
CA ARG A 14 24.87 -1.99 22.47
C ARG A 14 25.50 -0.81 21.73
N TYR A 15 24.70 -0.08 20.97
CA TYR A 15 25.14 1.18 20.41
C TYR A 15 24.09 2.27 20.59
N GLU A 16 24.54 3.50 20.53
CA GLU A 16 23.71 4.69 20.58
C GLU A 16 23.54 5.25 19.17
N LYS A 17 22.30 5.61 18.81
CA LYS A 17 22.03 6.41 17.61
C LYS A 17 20.85 7.34 17.82
N ALA A 18 21.07 8.64 17.59
CA ALA A 18 20.09 9.71 17.75
C ALA A 18 19.38 9.66 19.13
N GLY A 19 20.17 9.43 20.19
CA GLY A 19 19.68 9.27 21.56
C GLY A 19 18.97 7.94 21.87
N LEU A 20 18.90 7.01 20.91
CA LEU A 20 18.37 5.66 21.10
C LEU A 20 19.49 4.70 21.46
N ILE A 21 19.35 3.98 22.58
CA ILE A 21 20.21 2.83 22.89
C ILE A 21 19.60 1.58 22.26
N LEU A 22 20.37 0.89 21.43
CA LEU A 22 19.96 -0.24 20.60
C LEU A 22 20.76 -1.48 20.99
N ASP A 23 20.03 -2.53 21.39
CA ASP A 23 20.60 -3.86 21.68
C ASP A 23 20.54 -4.71 20.42
N ALA A 24 21.38 -4.35 19.45
CA ALA A 24 21.43 -5.00 18.15
C ALA A 24 22.83 -4.98 17.57
N LEU A 25 23.16 -6.05 16.86
CA LEU A 25 24.37 -6.19 16.07
C LEU A 25 23.98 -6.50 14.62
N PRO A 26 24.80 -6.11 13.62
CA PRO A 26 26.05 -5.36 13.73
C PRO A 26 25.85 -3.87 14.07
N ILE A 27 26.91 -3.22 14.56
CA ILE A 27 26.97 -1.80 14.88
C ILE A 27 27.15 -1.00 13.59
N PRO A 28 26.31 0.00 13.30
CA PRO A 28 26.44 0.80 12.10
C PRO A 28 27.64 1.74 12.15
N TRP A 29 28.28 1.97 11.00
CA TRP A 29 29.37 2.94 10.81
C TRP A 29 29.04 4.35 11.34
N ASN A 30 27.75 4.72 11.37
CA ASN A 30 27.29 6.03 11.83
C ASN A 30 26.67 6.00 13.24
N ALA A 31 26.93 4.98 14.06
CA ALA A 31 26.57 5.01 15.47
C ALA A 31 27.18 6.26 16.13
N ASP A 32 26.52 6.81 17.14
CA ASP A 32 27.04 7.95 17.88
C ASP A 32 28.02 7.48 18.97
N ALA A 33 27.78 6.30 19.55
CA ALA A 33 28.68 5.62 20.49
C ALA A 33 28.44 4.11 20.50
N VAL A 34 29.44 3.35 20.96
CA VAL A 34 29.33 1.91 21.27
C VAL A 34 29.44 1.74 22.78
N ILE A 35 28.56 0.92 23.34
CA ILE A 35 28.47 0.64 24.77
C ILE A 35 28.79 -0.83 24.99
N VAL A 36 29.86 -1.10 25.73
CA VAL A 36 30.20 -2.44 26.20
C VAL A 36 29.78 -2.55 27.67
N GLU A 37 28.92 -3.50 27.98
CA GLU A 37 28.45 -3.79 29.32
C GLU A 37 29.08 -5.11 29.81
N ALA A 38 29.73 -5.08 30.97
CA ALA A 38 30.27 -6.26 31.63
C ALA A 38 29.52 -6.57 32.93
N ASN A 39 28.93 -7.75 33.00
CA ASN A 39 28.28 -8.33 34.17
C ASN A 39 29.30 -9.14 34.97
N VAL A 40 29.85 -8.54 36.01
CA VAL A 40 30.97 -9.12 36.78
C VAL A 40 30.57 -9.43 38.21
N ARG A 41 30.99 -10.59 38.70
CA ARG A 41 30.88 -10.98 40.12
C ARG A 41 32.27 -10.90 40.74
N LEU A 42 32.48 -9.89 41.57
CA LEU A 42 33.74 -9.67 42.27
C LEU A 42 33.57 -9.85 43.80
N PRO A 43 34.61 -10.26 44.52
CA PRO A 43 34.58 -10.38 45.98
C PRO A 43 34.10 -9.09 46.66
N SER A 44 33.20 -9.20 47.65
CA SER A 44 32.53 -8.06 48.31
C SER A 44 33.49 -7.12 49.05
N LYS A 45 34.65 -7.63 49.47
CA LYS A 45 35.63 -6.90 50.29
C LYS A 45 36.63 -6.06 49.48
N THR A 46 36.71 -6.24 48.16
CA THR A 46 37.70 -5.50 47.35
C THR A 46 37.14 -4.12 46.98
N PRO A 47 37.88 -3.01 47.21
CA PRO A 47 37.47 -1.69 46.75
C PRO A 47 37.37 -1.66 45.22
N ARG A 48 36.36 -0.93 44.72
CA ARG A 48 35.98 -0.91 43.30
C ARG A 48 35.91 0.54 42.83
N SER A 49 36.86 0.95 41.99
CA SER A 49 36.84 2.23 41.30
C SER A 49 36.60 2.03 39.81
N LYS A 50 36.14 3.08 39.11
CA LYS A 50 36.00 3.07 37.65
C LYS A 50 37.33 2.81 36.92
N GLN A 51 38.44 3.27 37.49
CA GLN A 51 39.79 3.12 36.93
C GLN A 51 40.33 1.68 37.04
N ASP A 52 39.79 0.87 37.96
CA ASP A 52 40.16 -0.54 38.06
C ASP A 52 39.66 -1.35 36.86
N PHE A 53 38.70 -0.83 36.09
CA PHE A 53 38.10 -1.51 34.95
C PHE A 53 38.52 -0.81 33.67
N VAL A 54 39.01 -1.60 32.72
CA VAL A 54 39.56 -1.08 31.47
C VAL A 54 39.05 -1.92 30.30
N LEU A 55 38.60 -1.25 29.24
CA LEU A 55 38.31 -1.83 27.93
C LEU A 55 39.50 -1.56 27.00
N GLN A 56 40.05 -2.61 26.41
CA GLN A 56 41.15 -2.52 25.45
C GLN A 56 40.67 -3.04 24.09
N LEU A 57 40.89 -2.27 23.02
CA LEU A 57 40.52 -2.67 21.67
C LEU A 57 41.73 -3.26 20.94
N SER A 58 41.50 -4.28 20.09
CA SER A 58 42.56 -4.92 19.31
C SER A 58 43.18 -4.02 18.22
N ASN A 59 42.52 -2.90 17.89
CA ASN A 59 42.99 -1.91 16.91
C ASN A 59 44.09 -0.98 17.45
N GLY A 60 44.60 -1.22 18.66
CA GLY A 60 45.68 -0.42 19.27
C GLY A 60 45.24 0.92 19.85
N ALA A 61 43.94 1.20 19.92
CA ALA A 61 43.44 2.38 20.62
C ALA A 61 43.82 2.37 22.10
N ALA A 62 43.96 3.56 22.69
CA ALA A 62 44.27 3.70 24.11
C ALA A 62 43.20 3.00 24.97
N PRO A 63 43.59 2.36 26.09
CA PRO A 63 42.63 1.68 26.95
C PRO A 63 41.62 2.65 27.56
N VAL A 64 40.34 2.28 27.58
CA VAL A 64 39.23 3.13 28.02
C VAL A 64 38.74 2.71 29.40
N PRO A 65 38.74 3.59 30.42
CA PRO A 65 38.24 3.26 31.74
C PRO A 65 36.71 3.14 31.75
N ALA A 66 36.14 2.48 32.76
CA ALA A 66 34.69 2.40 32.90
C ALA A 66 34.04 3.78 33.07
N GLU A 67 32.94 4.04 32.35
CA GLU A 67 32.15 5.25 32.49
C GLU A 67 31.22 5.14 33.70
N LEU A 68 30.59 3.99 33.91
CA LEU A 68 29.60 3.77 34.95
C LEU A 68 29.73 2.38 35.57
N ILE A 69 29.53 2.29 36.89
CA ILE A 69 29.42 1.02 37.62
C ILE A 69 28.08 1.04 38.36
N MET A 70 27.21 0.09 38.05
CA MET A 70 25.95 -0.11 38.74
C MET A 70 26.01 -1.38 39.58
N ARG A 71 25.47 -1.32 40.81
CA ARG A 71 25.28 -2.49 41.68
C ARG A 71 23.87 -3.02 41.48
N GLU A 72 23.77 -4.31 41.19
CA GLU A 72 22.47 -4.97 41.13
C GLU A 72 22.00 -5.30 42.56
N LYS A 73 20.79 -4.84 42.93
CA LYS A 73 20.31 -4.89 44.32
C LYS A 73 20.21 -6.31 44.89
N GLN A 74 20.09 -7.34 44.05
CA GLN A 74 19.77 -8.71 44.48
C GLN A 74 20.93 -9.71 44.38
N HIS A 75 21.94 -9.50 43.52
CA HIS A 75 22.84 -10.60 43.14
C HIS A 75 24.34 -10.39 43.37
N SER A 76 24.75 -9.35 44.10
CA SER A 76 26.17 -8.95 44.28
C SER A 76 26.95 -8.70 42.98
N ALA A 77 26.27 -8.82 41.83
CA ALA A 77 26.79 -8.57 40.51
C ALA A 77 26.91 -7.05 40.27
N LEU A 78 27.96 -6.69 39.55
CA LEU A 78 28.19 -5.34 39.06
C LEU A 78 27.92 -5.32 37.55
N ARG A 79 27.26 -4.26 37.09
CA ARG A 79 27.17 -3.92 35.68
C ARG A 79 28.16 -2.78 35.45
N VAL A 80 29.21 -3.04 34.69
CA VAL A 80 30.26 -2.07 34.36
C VAL A 80 30.05 -1.66 32.90
N PHE A 81 29.90 -0.36 32.65
CA PHE A 81 29.64 0.18 31.32
C PHE A 81 30.85 0.96 30.83
N PHE A 82 31.23 0.69 29.59
CA PHE A 82 32.23 1.41 28.83
C PHE A 82 31.54 2.04 27.63
N ARG A 83 31.80 3.31 27.36
CA ARG A 83 31.30 4.01 26.18
C ARG A 83 32.49 4.49 25.36
N ILE A 84 32.53 4.07 24.11
CA ILE A 84 33.62 4.37 23.18
C ILE A 84 33.05 4.97 21.89
N PRO A 85 33.84 5.76 21.15
CA PRO A 85 33.48 6.07 19.77
C PRO A 85 33.38 4.77 18.94
N PRO A 86 32.53 4.73 17.90
CA PRO A 86 32.44 3.57 17.02
C PRO A 86 33.81 3.26 16.40
N PRO A 87 34.29 2.01 16.50
CA PRO A 87 35.49 1.59 15.78
C PRO A 87 35.33 1.76 14.26
N PRO A 88 36.40 2.03 13.50
CA PRO A 88 36.32 2.17 12.04
C PRO A 88 35.99 0.84 11.33
N GLU A 89 36.37 -0.29 11.93
CA GLU A 89 36.20 -1.65 11.40
C GLU A 89 35.88 -2.60 12.55
N THR A 90 35.41 -3.81 12.20
CA THR A 90 35.18 -4.88 13.18
C THR A 90 36.47 -5.18 13.95
N CYS A 91 36.37 -5.20 15.28
CA CYS A 91 37.52 -5.47 16.15
C CYS A 91 37.12 -6.28 17.38
N GLU A 92 38.12 -6.79 18.09
CA GLU A 92 37.94 -7.45 19.38
C GLU A 92 38.12 -6.43 20.51
N ALA A 93 37.31 -6.57 21.55
CA ALA A 93 37.36 -5.76 22.75
C ALA A 93 37.55 -6.63 23.98
N THR A 94 38.59 -6.35 24.74
CA THR A 94 38.99 -7.08 25.94
C THR A 94 38.64 -6.26 27.17
N VAL A 95 37.85 -6.82 28.08
CA VAL A 95 37.54 -6.19 29.38
C VAL A 95 38.46 -6.76 30.45
N ARG A 96 39.14 -5.88 31.18
CA ARG A 96 40.04 -6.24 32.27
C ARG A 96 39.64 -5.56 33.57
N TRP A 97 39.89 -6.26 34.68
CA TRP A 97 39.86 -5.70 36.01
C TRP A 97 41.28 -5.76 36.58
N ARG A 98 41.96 -4.60 36.60
CA ARG A 98 43.41 -4.49 36.79
C ARG A 98 44.11 -5.39 35.77
N GLU A 99 44.97 -6.29 36.21
CA GLU A 99 45.66 -7.25 35.36
C GLU A 99 44.81 -8.45 34.93
N HIS A 100 43.63 -8.66 35.54
CA HIS A 100 42.83 -9.86 35.30
C HIS A 100 41.91 -9.69 34.11
N LEU A 101 41.99 -10.62 33.17
CA LEU A 101 41.05 -10.73 32.05
C LEU A 101 39.67 -11.13 32.59
N LEU A 102 38.65 -10.33 32.28
CA LEU A 102 37.26 -10.63 32.60
C LEU A 102 36.55 -11.30 31.42
N GLY A 103 36.85 -10.88 30.19
CA GLY A 103 36.28 -11.45 28.98
C GLY A 103 36.72 -10.69 27.73
N GLU A 104 36.43 -11.29 26.58
CA GLU A 104 36.66 -10.75 25.25
C GLU A 104 35.32 -10.75 24.50
N ILE A 105 35.09 -9.78 23.63
CA ILE A 105 33.89 -9.71 22.80
C ILE A 105 34.22 -9.09 21.45
N GLU A 106 33.60 -9.59 20.40
CA GLU A 106 33.69 -8.98 19.07
C GLU A 106 32.75 -7.77 18.98
N LEU A 107 33.23 -6.69 18.37
CA LEU A 107 32.43 -5.51 18.02
C LEU A 107 32.19 -5.52 16.50
N PRO A 108 31.17 -6.24 15.99
CA PRO A 108 30.94 -6.35 14.56
C PRO A 108 30.43 -5.01 14.00
N MET A 109 31.22 -4.40 13.12
CA MET A 109 30.87 -3.16 12.45
C MET A 109 30.26 -3.45 11.08
N VAL A 110 29.24 -2.68 10.68
CA VAL A 110 28.70 -2.69 9.31
C VAL A 110 29.02 -1.38 8.60
N ALA A 111 29.67 -1.48 7.45
CA ALA A 111 29.99 -0.36 6.59
C ALA A 111 28.73 0.22 5.92
N LEU A 112 28.81 1.49 5.48
CA LEU A 112 27.75 2.18 4.75
C LEU A 112 27.22 1.37 3.57
N THR A 113 28.13 0.87 2.72
CA THR A 113 27.78 0.11 1.51
C THR A 113 27.00 -1.16 1.84
N ALA A 114 27.50 -1.96 2.77
CA ALA A 114 26.86 -3.20 3.20
C ALA A 114 25.48 -2.97 3.86
N PHE A 115 25.33 -1.89 4.63
CA PHE A 115 24.03 -1.51 5.19
C PHE A 115 23.05 -1.08 4.09
N VAL A 116 23.50 -0.20 3.18
CA VAL A 116 22.69 0.26 2.04
C VAL A 116 22.22 -0.94 1.23
N GLU A 117 23.11 -1.86 0.85
CA GLU A 117 22.79 -3.09 0.11
C GLU A 117 21.77 -3.97 0.84
N GLY A 118 21.83 -4.00 2.17
CA GLY A 118 20.89 -4.73 3.02
C GLY A 118 19.51 -4.06 3.21
N LEU A 119 19.32 -2.84 2.70
CA LEU A 119 18.01 -2.19 2.68
C LEU A 119 17.20 -2.59 1.45
N SER A 120 15.92 -2.87 1.69
CA SER A 120 14.93 -3.14 0.66
C SER A 120 13.63 -2.40 0.93
N LEU A 121 12.85 -2.25 -0.13
CA LEU A 121 11.51 -1.69 -0.08
C LEU A 121 10.51 -2.75 -0.53
N GLU A 122 9.49 -3.00 0.28
CA GLU A 122 8.45 -3.98 0.00
C GLU A 122 7.08 -3.28 -0.16
N LEU A 123 6.25 -3.82 -1.06
CA LEU A 123 4.89 -3.33 -1.33
C LEU A 123 4.79 -1.80 -1.57
N PRO A 124 5.66 -1.20 -2.39
CA PRO A 124 5.52 0.21 -2.74
C PRO A 124 4.18 0.42 -3.44
N THR A 125 3.36 1.30 -2.88
CA THR A 125 1.97 1.51 -3.30
C THR A 125 1.69 3.00 -3.34
N LEU A 126 1.06 3.47 -4.42
CA LEU A 126 0.47 4.81 -4.47
C LEU A 126 -0.98 4.75 -4.06
N HIS A 127 -1.40 5.74 -3.31
CA HIS A 127 -2.78 5.92 -2.90
C HIS A 127 -3.25 7.31 -3.26
N VAL A 128 -4.53 7.45 -3.51
CA VAL A 128 -5.18 8.74 -3.68
C VAL A 128 -6.34 8.87 -2.71
N THR A 129 -6.48 10.05 -2.14
CA THR A 129 -7.67 10.41 -1.36
C THR A 129 -8.70 11.04 -2.29
N LEU A 130 -9.86 10.38 -2.43
CA LEU A 130 -11.00 10.79 -3.24
C LEU A 130 -12.24 10.85 -2.34
N GLY A 131 -12.85 12.03 -2.21
CA GLY A 131 -13.91 12.19 -1.21
C GLY A 131 -13.36 11.88 0.19
N ASP A 132 -13.95 10.90 0.86
CA ASP A 132 -13.57 10.46 2.21
C ASP A 132 -12.85 9.10 2.20
N GLU A 133 -12.56 8.57 1.00
CA GLU A 133 -11.92 7.28 0.80
C GLU A 133 -10.46 7.45 0.38
N THR A 134 -9.62 6.47 0.74
CA THR A 134 -8.23 6.37 0.28
C THR A 134 -8.03 5.02 -0.36
N VAL A 135 -7.62 5.03 -1.63
CA VAL A 135 -7.60 3.85 -2.49
C VAL A 135 -6.27 3.74 -3.20
N ALA A 136 -5.74 2.53 -3.33
CA ALA A 136 -4.54 2.24 -4.09
C ALA A 136 -4.77 2.46 -5.59
N CYS A 137 -3.79 3.03 -6.30
CA CYS A 137 -3.96 3.42 -7.69
C CYS A 137 -2.66 3.43 -8.49
N GLN A 138 -2.79 3.29 -9.81
CA GLN A 138 -1.74 3.59 -10.80
C GLN A 138 -2.18 4.68 -11.78
N ALA A 139 -3.49 4.95 -11.87
CA ALA A 139 -4.05 6.07 -12.60
C ALA A 139 -5.11 6.82 -11.76
N ILE A 140 -5.15 8.14 -11.83
CA ILE A 140 -6.06 8.98 -11.04
C ILE A 140 -6.68 10.09 -11.87
N VAL A 141 -7.92 10.47 -11.55
CA VAL A 141 -8.53 11.69 -12.07
C VAL A 141 -7.96 12.91 -11.34
N HIS A 142 -7.09 13.68 -12.01
CA HIS A 142 -6.27 14.70 -11.35
C HIS A 142 -7.10 15.83 -10.68
N THR A 143 -8.27 16.15 -11.23
CA THR A 143 -9.15 17.19 -10.67
C THR A 143 -9.79 16.75 -9.35
N GLN A 144 -10.05 15.45 -9.20
CA GLN A 144 -10.78 14.86 -8.07
C GLN A 144 -9.85 14.50 -6.89
N ALA A 145 -8.57 14.27 -7.15
CA ALA A 145 -7.59 13.96 -6.12
C ALA A 145 -7.48 15.09 -5.07
N LYS A 146 -7.79 14.78 -3.81
CA LYS A 146 -7.56 15.70 -2.67
C LYS A 146 -6.11 15.62 -2.18
N ALA A 147 -5.55 14.42 -2.16
CA ALA A 147 -4.18 14.13 -1.77
C ALA A 147 -3.68 12.88 -2.47
N ILE A 148 -2.36 12.79 -2.66
CA ILE A 148 -1.69 11.58 -3.15
C ILE A 148 -0.71 11.17 -2.07
N HIS A 149 -0.64 9.88 -1.80
CA HIS A 149 0.26 9.30 -0.84
C HIS A 149 1.08 8.21 -1.50
N ALA A 150 2.32 8.04 -1.05
CA ALA A 150 3.09 6.83 -1.32
C ALA A 150 3.36 6.14 0.00
N SER A 151 3.15 4.83 0.03
CA SER A 151 3.46 3.99 1.18
C SER A 151 4.33 2.82 0.77
N ALA A 152 5.15 2.33 1.69
CA ALA A 152 5.92 1.11 1.51
C ALA A 152 6.36 0.54 2.87
N ILE A 153 6.82 -0.70 2.88
CA ILE A 153 7.51 -1.28 4.03
C ILE A 153 9.01 -1.17 3.77
N LEU A 154 9.70 -0.33 4.54
CA LEU A 154 11.15 -0.27 4.55
C LEU A 154 11.68 -1.41 5.42
N ARG A 155 12.60 -2.23 4.89
CA ARG A 155 13.21 -3.35 5.61
C ARG A 155 14.73 -3.22 5.60
N GLY A 156 15.35 -3.50 6.74
CA GLY A 156 16.80 -3.61 6.89
C GLY A 156 17.21 -4.92 7.56
N ARG A 157 18.50 -5.26 7.45
CA ARG A 157 19.09 -6.44 8.13
C ARG A 157 19.16 -6.26 9.66
N GLY A 158 19.23 -5.02 10.12
CA GLY A 158 19.22 -4.61 11.53
C GLY A 158 18.25 -3.47 11.77
N PRO A 159 18.32 -2.79 12.94
CA PRO A 159 17.50 -1.60 13.21
C PRO A 159 17.64 -0.53 12.13
N LEU A 160 16.57 0.22 11.89
CA LEU A 160 16.52 1.29 10.90
C LEU A 160 17.13 2.62 11.38
N ALA A 161 17.59 2.72 12.63
CA ALA A 161 18.28 3.89 13.17
C ALA A 161 19.38 4.49 12.27
N PRO A 162 20.21 3.70 11.56
CA PRO A 162 21.27 4.25 10.69
C PRO A 162 20.73 5.04 9.48
N VAL A 163 19.44 4.89 9.14
CA VAL A 163 18.77 5.65 8.07
C VAL A 163 18.78 7.16 8.35
N LEU A 164 18.84 7.59 9.62
CA LEU A 164 18.71 9.00 10.03
C LEU A 164 19.78 9.96 9.51
N GLY A 165 20.89 9.49 8.94
CA GLY A 165 21.92 10.36 8.34
C GLY A 165 21.90 10.43 6.81
N LEU A 166 21.17 9.51 6.16
CA LEU A 166 21.24 9.32 4.70
C LEU A 166 20.01 9.84 3.97
N GLY A 167 18.90 10.04 4.70
CA GLY A 167 17.68 10.61 4.19
C GLY A 167 16.95 9.66 3.24
N LEU A 168 15.96 8.93 3.77
CA LEU A 168 14.95 8.31 2.93
C LEU A 168 14.06 9.41 2.35
N ARG A 169 13.87 9.41 1.05
CA ARG A 169 13.10 10.44 0.34
C ARG A 169 12.32 9.83 -0.81
N VAL A 170 11.20 10.46 -1.15
CA VAL A 170 10.39 10.09 -2.30
C VAL A 170 10.35 11.27 -3.25
N HIS A 171 10.72 11.01 -4.50
CA HIS A 171 10.78 11.98 -5.58
C HIS A 171 9.59 11.76 -6.50
N ILE A 172 8.87 12.82 -6.83
CA ILE A 172 7.85 12.81 -7.87
C ILE A 172 8.25 13.77 -8.98
N ARG A 173 8.38 13.23 -10.18
CA ARG A 173 8.72 13.98 -11.39
C ARG A 173 7.69 13.77 -12.48
N ASP A 174 7.35 14.80 -13.25
CA ASP A 174 6.61 14.60 -14.49
C ASP A 174 7.57 14.20 -15.64
N GLU A 175 6.99 13.71 -16.73
CA GLU A 175 7.76 13.26 -17.89
C GLU A 175 8.55 14.40 -18.58
N TRP A 176 8.08 15.64 -18.45
CA TRP A 176 8.71 16.83 -19.02
C TRP A 176 9.59 17.60 -18.03
N GLU A 177 9.83 17.04 -16.85
CA GLU A 177 10.64 17.62 -15.77
C GLU A 177 10.21 19.05 -15.35
N SER A 178 8.96 19.44 -15.62
CA SER A 178 8.37 20.70 -15.17
C SER A 178 7.94 20.66 -13.71
N ILE A 179 7.74 19.46 -13.17
CA ILE A 179 7.46 19.18 -11.77
C ILE A 179 8.57 18.28 -11.27
N ASP A 180 9.33 18.76 -10.28
CA ASP A 180 10.31 17.99 -9.54
C ASP A 180 10.12 18.29 -8.05
N GLN A 181 9.58 17.32 -7.31
CA GLN A 181 9.31 17.48 -5.88
C GLN A 181 9.92 16.32 -5.10
N THR A 182 10.65 16.68 -4.04
CA THR A 182 11.22 15.73 -3.09
C THR A 182 10.49 15.85 -1.75
N VAL A 183 10.03 14.72 -1.22
CA VAL A 183 9.47 14.63 0.13
C VAL A 183 10.36 13.73 0.99
N HIS A 184 10.82 14.24 2.13
CA HIS A 184 11.60 13.46 3.08
C HIS A 184 10.69 12.57 3.93
N VAL A 185 11.12 11.33 4.15
CA VAL A 185 10.43 10.39 5.04
C VAL A 185 11.01 10.51 6.44
N ALA A 186 10.18 10.93 7.39
CA ALA A 186 10.53 10.91 8.81
C ALA A 186 10.16 9.57 9.43
N LEU A 187 11.05 9.03 10.28
CA LEU A 187 10.81 7.83 11.06
C LEU A 187 10.71 8.19 12.54
N THR A 188 9.76 7.58 13.24
CA THR A 188 9.61 7.68 14.69
C THR A 188 10.69 6.87 15.42
N GLY A 189 10.91 7.16 16.71
CA GLY A 189 11.85 6.40 17.54
C GLY A 189 11.58 4.88 17.56
N GLU A 190 10.32 4.46 17.53
CA GLU A 190 9.94 3.05 17.48
C GLU A 190 10.30 2.41 16.13
N GLN A 191 9.99 3.09 15.01
CA GLN A 191 10.35 2.63 13.68
C GLN A 191 11.87 2.50 13.50
N LEU A 192 12.65 3.42 14.10
CA LEU A 192 14.11 3.38 14.06
C LEU A 192 14.70 2.21 14.86
N ARG A 193 14.05 1.77 15.93
CA ARG A 193 14.45 0.58 16.70
C ARG A 193 14.11 -0.72 15.97
N ALA A 194 13.06 -0.71 15.14
CA ALA A 194 12.62 -1.88 14.41
C ALA A 194 13.51 -2.18 13.20
N ARG A 195 13.46 -3.43 12.72
CA ARG A 195 14.10 -3.87 11.46
C ARG A 195 13.24 -3.59 10.23
N GLN A 196 11.97 -3.25 10.45
CA GLN A 196 11.00 -2.95 9.42
C GLN A 196 10.06 -1.84 9.89
N ALA A 197 9.66 -0.96 8.97
CA ALA A 197 8.74 0.12 9.25
C ALA A 197 7.83 0.39 8.05
N LEU A 198 6.53 0.54 8.31
CA LEU A 198 5.62 1.15 7.34
C LEU A 198 5.98 2.64 7.24
N VAL A 199 6.36 3.07 6.04
CA VAL A 199 6.62 4.46 5.71
C VAL A 199 5.51 5.00 4.84
N THR A 200 5.09 6.24 5.07
CA THR A 200 4.06 6.91 4.28
C THR A 200 4.43 8.37 4.11
N VAL A 201 4.31 8.87 2.88
CA VAL A 201 4.49 10.28 2.55
C VAL A 201 3.28 10.79 1.80
N ARG A 202 2.98 12.07 2.01
CA ARG A 202 1.94 12.79 1.30
C ARG A 202 2.59 13.76 0.32
N PHE A 203 2.10 13.78 -0.91
CA PHE A 203 2.50 14.75 -1.93
C PHE A 203 1.50 15.91 -2.00
N PRO A 204 1.96 17.08 -2.46
CA PRO A 204 1.09 18.12 -2.98
C PRO A 204 0.17 17.60 -4.10
N LYS A 205 -0.94 18.30 -4.33
CA LYS A 205 -1.88 17.97 -5.41
C LYS A 205 -1.23 18.15 -6.78
N LEU A 206 -1.26 17.11 -7.61
CA LEU A 206 -0.83 17.16 -9.01
C LEU A 206 -1.90 17.88 -9.85
N ARG A 207 -1.54 19.01 -10.45
CA ARG A 207 -2.50 19.91 -11.12
C ARG A 207 -2.72 19.59 -12.59
N LYS A 208 -1.77 18.90 -13.24
CA LYS A 208 -1.80 18.62 -14.67
C LYS A 208 -2.03 17.13 -14.92
N ALA A 209 -2.82 16.82 -15.95
CA ALA A 209 -2.85 15.48 -16.54
C ALA A 209 -1.48 15.17 -17.18
N GLY A 210 -1.09 13.90 -17.20
CA GLY A 210 0.21 13.46 -17.68
C GLY A 210 0.70 12.22 -16.95
N VAL A 211 1.90 11.76 -17.29
CA VAL A 211 2.57 10.65 -16.61
C VAL A 211 3.61 11.23 -15.64
N TYR A 212 3.57 10.72 -14.42
CA TYR A 212 4.51 11.06 -13.36
C TYR A 212 5.30 9.81 -12.97
N ARG A 213 6.56 9.97 -12.61
CA ARG A 213 7.38 8.92 -11.99
C ARG A 213 7.52 9.21 -10.51
N VAL A 214 7.18 8.24 -9.69
CA VAL A 214 7.36 8.28 -8.24
C VAL A 214 8.49 7.32 -7.89
N SER A 215 9.57 7.85 -7.33
CA SER A 215 10.79 7.09 -7.03
C SER A 215 11.18 7.21 -5.57
N TRP A 216 11.50 6.08 -4.96
CA TRP A 216 11.99 5.98 -3.59
C TRP A 216 13.50 5.95 -3.61
N HIS A 217 14.14 6.84 -2.86
CA HIS A 217 15.58 6.99 -2.80
C HIS A 217 16.08 6.90 -1.37
N PHE A 218 17.22 6.25 -1.21
CA PHE A 218 18.00 6.26 0.02
C PHE A 218 19.39 6.82 -0.26
N GLY A 219 19.61 8.07 0.14
CA GLY A 219 20.78 8.83 -0.32
C GLY A 219 20.81 8.91 -1.85
N PRO A 220 21.90 8.44 -2.50
CA PRO A 220 22.02 8.38 -3.97
C PRO A 220 21.39 7.13 -4.60
N ARG A 221 21.01 6.11 -3.80
CA ARG A 221 20.50 4.83 -4.32
C ARG A 221 19.00 4.92 -4.60
N LEU A 222 18.61 4.60 -5.82
CA LEU A 222 17.24 4.30 -6.19
C LEU A 222 16.84 2.94 -5.60
N LEU A 223 15.82 2.92 -4.75
CA LEU A 223 15.25 1.69 -4.19
C LEU A 223 14.13 1.14 -5.06
N PHE A 224 13.27 2.03 -5.59
CA PHE A 224 12.11 1.64 -6.39
C PHE A 224 11.62 2.82 -7.23
N GLU A 225 11.09 2.56 -8.43
CA GLU A 225 10.41 3.55 -9.27
C GLU A 225 9.10 2.97 -9.81
N GLN A 226 8.04 3.76 -9.81
CA GLN A 226 6.75 3.42 -10.43
C GLN A 226 6.14 4.62 -11.14
N SER A 227 5.32 4.35 -12.15
CA SER A 227 4.59 5.39 -12.89
C SER A 227 3.21 5.62 -12.31
N LEU A 228 2.79 6.88 -12.28
CA LEU A 228 1.44 7.35 -11.94
C LEU A 228 0.86 8.11 -13.12
N ARG A 229 -0.28 7.67 -13.64
CA ARG A 229 -0.99 8.38 -14.70
C ARG A 229 -2.03 9.32 -14.10
N CYS A 230 -1.92 10.60 -14.38
CA CYS A 230 -2.97 11.57 -14.09
C CYS A 230 -3.80 11.79 -15.34
N ILE A 231 -5.08 11.41 -15.31
CA ILE A 231 -6.00 11.51 -16.46
C ILE A 231 -7.07 12.59 -16.21
N THR A 232 -7.64 13.10 -17.29
CA THR A 232 -8.75 14.06 -17.21
C THR A 232 -10.05 13.34 -16.85
N GLN A 233 -11.00 14.06 -16.24
CA GLN A 233 -12.32 13.51 -15.93
C GLN A 233 -13.05 13.01 -17.18
N LYS A 234 -12.92 13.72 -18.31
CA LYS A 234 -13.53 13.31 -19.59
C LYS A 234 -12.92 12.00 -20.11
N ALA A 235 -11.60 11.82 -20.00
CA ALA A 235 -10.94 10.57 -20.39
C ALA A 235 -11.38 9.40 -19.50
N PHE A 236 -11.44 9.62 -18.18
CA PHE A 236 -11.89 8.60 -17.25
C PHE A 236 -13.36 8.21 -17.47
N GLN A 237 -14.26 9.17 -17.64
CA GLN A 237 -15.68 8.86 -17.90
C GLN A 237 -15.88 8.04 -19.19
N ARG A 238 -15.04 8.27 -20.21
CA ARG A 238 -15.04 7.47 -21.45
C ARG A 238 -14.49 6.06 -21.25
N SER A 239 -13.61 5.84 -20.27
CA SER A 239 -13.08 4.51 -19.98
C SER A 239 -14.03 3.66 -19.13
N VAL A 240 -15.05 4.26 -18.50
CA VAL A 240 -16.05 3.53 -17.72
C VAL A 240 -16.96 2.72 -18.64
N ARG A 241 -17.18 1.45 -18.29
CA ARG A 241 -18.12 0.56 -18.97
C ARG A 241 -18.83 -0.36 -18.00
N ILE A 242 -19.93 -0.95 -18.48
CA ILE A 242 -20.61 -2.04 -17.80
C ILE A 242 -19.87 -3.35 -18.12
N THR A 243 -19.54 -4.13 -17.09
CA THR A 243 -18.92 -5.46 -17.22
C THR A 243 -19.93 -6.60 -17.02
N ALA A 244 -20.95 -6.38 -16.21
CA ALA A 244 -22.05 -7.30 -16.02
C ALA A 244 -23.30 -6.58 -15.53
N THR A 245 -24.46 -7.18 -15.76
CA THR A 245 -25.75 -6.73 -15.23
C THR A 245 -26.43 -7.86 -14.48
N ARG A 246 -27.12 -7.53 -13.40
CA ARG A 246 -27.88 -8.44 -12.53
C ARG A 246 -29.13 -7.74 -12.03
N PHE A 247 -30.04 -8.52 -11.47
CA PHE A 247 -31.12 -8.02 -10.63
C PHE A 247 -30.87 -8.44 -9.20
N ILE A 248 -31.19 -7.55 -8.26
CA ILE A 248 -31.35 -7.89 -6.85
C ILE A 248 -32.84 -7.95 -6.59
N VAL A 249 -33.28 -9.09 -6.08
CA VAL A 249 -34.68 -9.39 -5.82
C VAL A 249 -34.86 -9.45 -4.32
N HIS A 250 -35.71 -8.58 -3.79
CA HIS A 250 -36.16 -8.61 -2.41
C HIS A 250 -37.47 -9.38 -2.36
N ASN A 251 -37.48 -10.49 -1.63
CA ASN A 251 -38.67 -11.32 -1.46
C ASN A 251 -39.55 -10.80 -0.31
N VAL A 252 -40.83 -11.13 -0.34
CA VAL A 252 -41.81 -10.72 0.69
C VAL A 252 -41.45 -11.30 2.07
N ASN A 253 -40.74 -12.43 2.10
CA ASN A 253 -40.22 -13.05 3.33
C ASN A 253 -38.96 -12.36 3.90
N GLY A 254 -38.51 -11.25 3.29
CA GLY A 254 -37.31 -10.49 3.70
C GLY A 254 -35.98 -11.02 3.15
N SER A 255 -35.97 -12.16 2.45
CA SER A 255 -34.75 -12.66 1.82
C SER A 255 -34.36 -11.86 0.58
N MET A 256 -33.05 -11.79 0.31
CA MET A 256 -32.49 -11.08 -0.85
C MET A 256 -31.68 -12.04 -1.70
N GLN A 257 -31.84 -11.96 -3.02
CA GLN A 257 -31.14 -12.83 -3.97
C GLN A 257 -30.68 -12.05 -5.20
N THR A 258 -29.49 -12.36 -5.69
CA THR A 258 -28.94 -11.78 -6.91
C THR A 258 -29.12 -12.75 -8.07
N VAL A 259 -29.86 -12.34 -9.10
CA VAL A 259 -30.18 -13.18 -10.27
C VAL A 259 -29.68 -12.53 -11.56
N ARG A 260 -29.38 -13.34 -12.58
CA ARG A 260 -28.95 -12.84 -13.90
C ARG A 260 -30.11 -12.31 -14.73
N SER A 261 -31.25 -12.96 -14.60
CA SER A 261 -32.51 -12.63 -15.26
C SER A 261 -33.63 -12.80 -14.25
N LEU A 262 -34.69 -12.02 -14.40
CA LEU A 262 -35.89 -12.21 -13.60
C LEU A 262 -36.56 -13.54 -13.97
N PRO A 263 -37.21 -14.21 -12.99
CA PRO A 263 -37.96 -15.44 -13.26
C PRO A 263 -39.10 -15.18 -14.26
N MET A 264 -39.32 -16.14 -15.16
CA MET A 264 -40.37 -16.07 -16.18
C MET A 264 -41.24 -17.32 -16.20
N ARG A 265 -42.51 -17.15 -16.54
CA ARG A 265 -43.48 -18.23 -16.80
C ARG A 265 -44.37 -17.80 -17.98
N ASP A 266 -44.48 -18.65 -19.00
CA ASP A 266 -45.33 -18.42 -20.19
C ASP A 266 -45.07 -17.08 -20.90
N GLY A 267 -43.80 -16.63 -20.94
CA GLY A 267 -43.41 -15.38 -21.59
C GLY A 267 -43.63 -14.11 -20.75
N ALA A 268 -44.19 -14.24 -19.55
CA ALA A 268 -44.38 -13.14 -18.61
C ALA A 268 -43.44 -13.25 -17.40
N LEU A 269 -43.20 -12.13 -16.72
CA LEU A 269 -42.44 -12.10 -15.47
C LEU A 269 -43.21 -12.82 -14.36
N ALA A 270 -42.58 -13.81 -13.72
CA ALA A 270 -43.17 -14.61 -12.65
C ALA A 270 -42.62 -14.15 -11.29
N LEU A 271 -43.14 -13.02 -10.80
CA LEU A 271 -42.64 -12.34 -9.60
C LEU A 271 -43.41 -12.70 -8.32
N ASP A 272 -44.07 -13.86 -8.28
CA ASP A 272 -44.77 -14.34 -7.08
C ASP A 272 -43.81 -14.45 -5.89
N GLY A 273 -44.16 -13.79 -4.78
CA GLY A 273 -43.31 -13.76 -3.58
C GLY A 273 -42.13 -12.80 -3.65
N VAL A 274 -41.99 -12.03 -4.74
CA VAL A 274 -41.05 -10.90 -4.86
C VAL A 274 -41.76 -9.62 -4.43
N ALA A 275 -41.14 -8.87 -3.52
CA ALA A 275 -41.59 -7.54 -3.11
C ALA A 275 -41.02 -6.45 -4.04
N GLN A 276 -39.71 -6.49 -4.30
CA GLN A 276 -39.02 -5.47 -5.08
C GLN A 276 -37.95 -6.05 -5.98
N VAL A 277 -37.73 -5.36 -7.10
CA VAL A 277 -36.67 -5.61 -8.06
C VAL A 277 -35.76 -4.39 -8.13
N VAL A 278 -34.45 -4.59 -8.02
CA VAL A 278 -33.45 -3.54 -8.11
C VAL A 278 -32.46 -3.87 -9.23
N PRO A 279 -32.23 -2.98 -10.20
CA PRO A 279 -31.20 -3.17 -11.19
C PRO A 279 -29.82 -3.04 -10.55
N CYS A 280 -28.92 -3.95 -10.90
CA CYS A 280 -27.52 -3.94 -10.45
C CYS A 280 -26.59 -3.96 -11.67
N PHE A 281 -25.82 -2.91 -11.82
CA PHE A 281 -24.83 -2.77 -12.89
C PHE A 281 -23.43 -2.87 -12.30
N TYR A 282 -22.65 -3.85 -12.72
CA TYR A 282 -21.22 -3.89 -12.41
C TYR A 282 -20.49 -3.01 -13.42
N VAL A 283 -19.82 -1.97 -12.94
CA VAL A 283 -19.03 -1.05 -13.76
C VAL A 283 -17.56 -1.15 -13.43
N CYS A 284 -16.70 -0.90 -14.41
CA CYS A 284 -15.28 -0.69 -14.18
C CYS A 284 -14.71 0.30 -15.21
N SER A 285 -13.52 0.81 -14.94
CA SER A 285 -12.71 1.53 -15.91
C SER A 285 -11.89 0.54 -16.75
N ASN A 286 -11.72 0.83 -18.05
CA ASN A 286 -10.74 0.16 -18.91
C ASN A 286 -9.32 0.71 -18.76
N GLU A 287 -9.15 1.80 -18.03
CA GLU A 287 -7.83 2.36 -17.73
C GLU A 287 -7.21 1.56 -16.56
N PRO A 288 -6.07 0.88 -16.74
CA PRO A 288 -5.46 0.04 -15.71
C PRO A 288 -5.07 0.81 -14.45
N GLY A 289 -5.39 0.24 -13.29
CA GLY A 289 -5.16 0.83 -11.97
C GLY A 289 -5.83 2.19 -11.78
N ALA A 290 -6.83 2.54 -12.62
CA ALA A 290 -7.53 3.80 -12.52
C ALA A 290 -8.47 3.84 -11.34
N VAL A 291 -8.54 5.01 -10.73
CA VAL A 291 -9.55 5.32 -9.73
C VAL A 291 -10.08 6.74 -9.91
N GLY A 292 -11.38 6.89 -9.74
CA GLY A 292 -12.06 8.17 -9.83
C GLY A 292 -13.50 8.10 -9.37
N LEU A 293 -14.10 9.27 -9.18
CA LEU A 293 -15.49 9.44 -8.81
C LEU A 293 -16.34 9.70 -10.05
N VAL A 294 -17.46 9.00 -10.16
CA VAL A 294 -18.38 9.10 -11.31
C VAL A 294 -19.81 9.32 -10.79
N PRO A 295 -20.52 10.34 -11.33
CA PRO A 295 -21.95 10.47 -11.07
C PRO A 295 -22.72 9.45 -11.91
N PHE A 296 -23.56 8.65 -11.26
CA PHE A 296 -24.44 7.70 -11.93
C PHE A 296 -25.91 8.11 -11.80
N THR A 297 -26.66 7.84 -12.87
CA THR A 297 -28.11 7.95 -12.89
C THR A 297 -28.69 6.67 -13.44
N VAL A 298 -29.62 6.05 -12.70
CA VAL A 298 -30.42 4.93 -13.18
C VAL A 298 -31.78 5.44 -13.60
N ARG A 299 -32.17 5.08 -14.82
CA ARG A 299 -33.48 5.39 -15.41
C ARG A 299 -34.19 4.10 -15.78
N ALA A 300 -35.51 4.15 -15.88
CA ALA A 300 -36.34 3.09 -16.41
C ALA A 300 -37.19 3.62 -17.57
N LEU A 301 -37.35 2.82 -18.62
CA LEU A 301 -38.34 3.08 -19.66
C LEU A 301 -39.64 2.37 -19.27
N VAL A 302 -40.64 3.14 -18.85
CA VAL A 302 -41.95 2.66 -18.38
C VAL A 302 -43.01 3.12 -19.38
N ASP A 303 -43.69 2.18 -20.05
CA ASP A 303 -44.73 2.50 -21.05
C ASP A 303 -44.30 3.63 -22.04
N ASP A 304 -43.07 3.52 -22.57
CA ASP A 304 -42.42 4.51 -23.46
C ASP A 304 -42.01 5.86 -22.83
N THR A 305 -42.18 6.03 -21.52
CA THR A 305 -41.74 7.20 -20.76
C THR A 305 -40.47 6.92 -19.95
N ILE A 306 -39.45 7.77 -20.11
CA ILE A 306 -38.21 7.66 -19.32
C ILE A 306 -38.43 8.27 -17.94
N THR A 307 -38.26 7.44 -16.90
CA THR A 307 -38.37 7.83 -15.49
C THR A 307 -37.03 7.68 -14.80
N THR A 308 -36.59 8.67 -14.03
CA THR A 308 -35.38 8.57 -13.20
C THR A 308 -35.69 7.84 -11.90
N LEU A 309 -34.98 6.75 -11.62
CA LEU A 309 -35.18 5.95 -10.41
C LEU A 309 -34.19 6.30 -9.29
N GLY A 310 -33.00 6.75 -9.63
CA GLY A 310 -31.99 7.12 -8.65
C GLY A 310 -30.82 7.88 -9.25
N ILE A 311 -30.26 8.80 -8.47
CA ILE A 311 -29.08 9.60 -8.80
C ILE A 311 -28.10 9.50 -7.63
N HIS A 312 -26.81 9.36 -7.94
CA HIS A 312 -25.75 9.47 -6.95
C HIS A 312 -24.53 10.15 -7.58
N GLU A 313 -23.98 11.16 -6.92
CA GLU A 313 -23.02 12.06 -7.54
C GLU A 313 -21.57 11.54 -7.51
N ASN A 314 -21.21 10.72 -6.52
CA ASN A 314 -19.82 10.37 -6.25
C ASN A 314 -19.63 8.87 -5.98
N PHE A 315 -19.86 8.02 -6.97
CA PHE A 315 -19.47 6.61 -6.86
C PHE A 315 -17.98 6.44 -7.14
N LEU A 316 -17.27 5.76 -6.25
CA LEU A 316 -15.90 5.31 -6.51
C LEU A 316 -15.93 4.23 -7.59
N VAL A 317 -15.22 4.45 -8.68
CA VAL A 317 -15.02 3.45 -9.75
C VAL A 317 -13.54 3.16 -9.87
N THR A 318 -13.20 1.87 -9.90
CA THR A 318 -11.85 1.38 -10.16
C THR A 318 -11.76 0.63 -11.49
N ASP A 319 -10.60 0.09 -11.81
CA ASP A 319 -10.42 -0.91 -12.87
C ASP A 319 -11.00 -2.29 -12.51
N GLY A 320 -11.46 -2.47 -11.27
CA GLY A 320 -12.23 -3.62 -10.80
C GLY A 320 -13.75 -3.43 -10.88
N PRO A 321 -14.53 -4.54 -10.86
CA PRO A 321 -15.99 -4.47 -10.93
C PRO A 321 -16.59 -3.86 -9.66
N THR A 322 -17.29 -2.75 -9.82
CA THR A 322 -18.00 -2.02 -8.76
C THR A 322 -19.52 -2.13 -8.99
N PRO A 323 -20.31 -2.65 -8.02
CA PRO A 323 -21.76 -2.73 -8.17
C PRO A 323 -22.42 -1.36 -7.98
N ILE A 324 -23.21 -0.94 -8.97
CA ILE A 324 -24.09 0.23 -8.92
C ILE A 324 -25.51 -0.27 -8.74
N ILE A 325 -26.05 -0.02 -7.54
CA ILE A 325 -27.38 -0.47 -7.12
C ILE A 325 -28.17 0.79 -6.75
N LEU A 326 -29.03 1.25 -7.65
CA LEU A 326 -29.85 2.44 -7.46
C LEU A 326 -31.26 2.19 -7.96
N GLY A 327 -32.25 2.68 -7.21
CA GLY A 327 -33.65 2.70 -7.62
C GLY A 327 -34.31 1.32 -7.55
N ALA A 328 -34.96 1.02 -6.42
CA ALA A 328 -35.81 -0.15 -6.31
C ALA A 328 -37.17 0.11 -6.97
N VAL A 329 -37.76 -0.92 -7.56
CA VAL A 329 -39.10 -0.89 -8.15
C VAL A 329 -39.92 -1.99 -7.49
N ASP A 330 -41.16 -1.69 -7.16
CA ASP A 330 -42.10 -2.69 -6.65
C ASP A 330 -42.39 -3.75 -7.72
N ALA A 331 -42.50 -5.01 -7.30
CA ALA A 331 -42.68 -6.14 -8.22
C ALA A 331 -43.93 -5.99 -9.11
N GLY A 332 -44.97 -5.30 -8.62
CA GLY A 332 -46.19 -5.03 -9.38
C GLY A 332 -46.00 -4.07 -10.56
N ASP A 333 -45.01 -3.18 -10.49
CA ASP A 333 -44.70 -2.21 -11.55
C ASP A 333 -43.67 -2.73 -12.55
N ALA A 334 -42.89 -3.74 -12.17
CA ALA A 334 -41.85 -4.32 -13.03
C ALA A 334 -42.34 -4.74 -14.44
N PRO A 335 -43.54 -5.32 -14.63
CA PRO A 335 -44.03 -5.68 -15.97
C PRO A 335 -44.19 -4.50 -16.94
N ARG A 336 -44.31 -3.27 -16.43
CA ARG A 336 -44.44 -2.05 -17.25
C ARG A 336 -43.08 -1.49 -17.69
N ILE A 337 -42.00 -2.00 -17.10
CA ILE A 337 -40.64 -1.56 -17.38
C ILE A 337 -40.07 -2.40 -18.52
N ARG A 338 -39.66 -1.74 -19.60
CA ARG A 338 -38.98 -2.41 -20.73
C ARG A 338 -37.51 -2.69 -20.41
N HIS A 339 -36.80 -1.68 -19.92
CA HIS A 339 -35.41 -1.80 -19.49
C HIS A 339 -35.03 -0.72 -18.49
N PHE A 340 -33.97 -0.99 -17.75
CA PHE A 340 -33.23 -0.01 -16.97
C PHE A 340 -32.04 0.51 -17.78
N THR A 341 -31.72 1.79 -17.66
CA THR A 341 -30.57 2.41 -18.30
C THR A 341 -29.64 2.99 -17.25
N LEU A 342 -28.35 2.68 -17.33
CA LEU A 342 -27.33 3.33 -16.52
C LEU A 342 -26.64 4.42 -17.33
N ALA A 343 -26.62 5.64 -16.80
CA ALA A 343 -25.85 6.75 -17.36
C ALA A 343 -24.74 7.19 -16.41
N ALA A 344 -23.58 7.54 -16.96
CA ALA A 344 -22.46 8.19 -16.28
C ALA A 344 -22.36 9.66 -16.72
N GLY A 345 -22.81 10.58 -15.88
CA GLY A 345 -23.02 11.98 -16.28
C GLY A 345 -23.95 12.08 -17.49
N ASN A 346 -23.44 12.59 -18.61
CA ASN A 346 -24.22 12.78 -19.84
C ASN A 346 -24.17 11.57 -20.79
N ALA A 347 -23.36 10.54 -20.50
CA ALA A 347 -23.18 9.38 -21.37
C ALA A 347 -24.04 8.20 -20.90
N ASN A 348 -24.77 7.56 -21.82
CA ASN A 348 -25.43 6.29 -21.56
C ASN A 348 -24.39 5.16 -21.65
N LEU A 349 -24.24 4.37 -20.58
CA LEU A 349 -23.32 3.24 -20.53
C LEU A 349 -23.94 1.94 -21.04
N GLY A 350 -25.27 1.77 -20.91
CA GLY A 350 -25.98 0.61 -21.39
C GLY A 350 -27.28 0.32 -20.65
N ASN A 351 -27.97 -0.69 -21.15
CA ASN A 351 -29.30 -1.08 -20.69
C ASN A 351 -29.30 -2.46 -20.05
N LEU A 352 -30.19 -2.66 -19.09
CA LEU A 352 -30.55 -3.94 -18.48
C LEU A 352 -32.03 -4.20 -18.76
N ALA A 353 -32.30 -5.08 -19.72
CA ALA A 353 -33.65 -5.49 -20.07
C ALA A 353 -34.23 -6.45 -19.02
N LEU A 354 -35.53 -6.32 -18.72
CA LEU A 354 -36.22 -7.20 -17.77
C LEU A 354 -36.58 -8.54 -18.39
N LEU A 355 -36.89 -8.51 -19.69
CA LEU A 355 -37.12 -9.70 -20.49
C LEU A 355 -35.80 -10.08 -21.17
N PRO A 356 -35.44 -11.38 -21.21
CA PRO A 356 -34.31 -11.83 -21.99
C PRO A 356 -34.51 -11.41 -23.44
N THR A 357 -33.51 -10.75 -24.01
CA THR A 357 -33.51 -10.31 -25.41
C THR A 357 -33.88 -11.52 -26.28
N ALA A 358 -34.79 -11.34 -27.23
CA ALA A 358 -35.17 -12.40 -28.16
C ALA A 358 -33.91 -13.07 -28.73
N SER A 359 -33.80 -14.38 -28.57
CA SER A 359 -32.69 -15.13 -29.16
C SER A 359 -32.76 -14.97 -30.68
N ALA A 360 -31.64 -14.63 -31.32
CA ALA A 360 -31.54 -14.66 -32.77
C ALA A 360 -31.97 -16.05 -33.26
N ALA A 361 -33.12 -16.14 -33.94
CA ALA A 361 -33.55 -17.37 -34.57
C ALA A 361 -32.82 -17.47 -35.91
N PHE A 362 -32.02 -18.53 -36.08
CA PHE A 362 -31.48 -18.86 -37.39
C PHE A 362 -32.65 -19.23 -38.29
N THR A 363 -32.85 -18.47 -39.36
CA THR A 363 -33.74 -18.91 -40.43
C THR A 363 -33.12 -20.13 -41.12
N ALA A 364 -33.95 -20.98 -41.73
CA ALA A 364 -33.48 -22.14 -42.49
C ALA A 364 -32.52 -21.77 -43.66
N GLU A 365 -32.48 -20.49 -44.03
CA GLU A 365 -31.63 -19.92 -45.09
C GLU A 365 -30.31 -19.32 -44.55
N GLY A 366 -30.05 -19.40 -43.24
CA GLY A 366 -28.83 -18.85 -42.62
C GLY A 366 -28.82 -17.33 -42.48
N GLY A 367 -29.95 -16.65 -42.75
CA GLY A 367 -30.10 -15.21 -42.58
C GLY A 367 -30.41 -14.82 -41.13
N PHE A 368 -29.90 -13.66 -40.69
CA PHE A 368 -30.23 -13.03 -39.42
C PHE A 368 -31.55 -12.26 -39.53
N ALA A 369 -32.55 -12.63 -38.72
CA ALA A 369 -33.68 -11.72 -38.48
C ALA A 369 -33.16 -10.54 -37.64
N ARG A 370 -33.34 -9.30 -38.13
CA ARG A 370 -32.99 -8.10 -37.36
C ARG A 370 -33.81 -8.09 -36.07
N MET A 371 -33.13 -7.90 -34.95
CA MET A 371 -33.79 -7.55 -33.70
C MET A 371 -34.10 -6.06 -33.73
N ASP A 372 -35.34 -5.68 -33.39
CA ASP A 372 -35.74 -4.26 -33.35
C ASP A 372 -35.14 -3.49 -32.17
N ASP A 373 -34.49 -4.15 -31.20
CA ASP A 373 -34.18 -3.54 -29.89
C ASP A 373 -32.73 -3.65 -29.39
N TYR A 374 -31.76 -4.06 -30.23
CA TYR A 374 -30.36 -3.87 -29.81
C TYR A 374 -29.98 -2.40 -30.04
N LEU A 375 -30.25 -1.56 -29.04
CA LEU A 375 -29.82 -0.16 -28.99
C LEU A 375 -28.29 -0.14 -28.95
N TRP A 376 -27.70 -0.16 -30.13
CA TRP A 376 -26.28 -0.14 -30.35
C TRP A 376 -25.72 1.19 -29.85
N SER A 377 -25.09 1.17 -28.67
CA SER A 377 -24.52 2.39 -28.12
C SER A 377 -23.19 2.71 -28.83
N PRO A 378 -22.81 4.00 -28.93
CA PRO A 378 -21.49 4.38 -29.45
C PRO A 378 -20.33 3.69 -28.70
N ALA A 379 -20.50 3.43 -27.40
CA ALA A 379 -19.51 2.71 -26.60
C ALA A 379 -19.44 1.21 -26.95
N ALA A 380 -20.56 0.59 -27.33
CA ALA A 380 -20.59 -0.79 -27.81
C ALA A 380 -19.94 -0.91 -29.20
N GLU A 381 -20.16 0.06 -30.10
CA GLU A 381 -19.49 0.16 -31.40
C GLU A 381 -17.97 0.29 -31.23
N GLU A 382 -17.51 1.22 -30.39
CA GLU A 382 -16.08 1.44 -30.13
C GLU A 382 -15.41 0.18 -29.55
N ASN A 383 -16.10 -0.54 -28.65
CA ASN A 383 -15.60 -1.81 -28.10
C ASN A 383 -15.53 -2.92 -29.15
N LEU A 384 -16.56 -3.03 -30.01
CA LEU A 384 -16.56 -3.99 -31.11
C LEU A 384 -15.40 -3.70 -32.06
N GLN A 385 -15.22 -2.43 -32.45
CA GLN A 385 -14.15 -2.00 -33.34
C GLN A 385 -12.76 -2.25 -32.72
N ASP A 386 -12.55 -1.97 -31.43
CA ASP A 386 -11.29 -2.27 -30.73
C ASP A 386 -11.01 -3.78 -30.69
N ARG A 387 -12.03 -4.61 -30.40
CA ARG A 387 -11.88 -6.08 -30.41
C ARG A 387 -11.62 -6.64 -31.80
N LEU A 388 -12.35 -6.16 -32.81
CA LEU A 388 -12.13 -6.55 -34.20
C LEU A 388 -10.74 -6.08 -34.68
N GLY A 389 -10.31 -4.89 -34.28
CA GLY A 389 -8.96 -4.38 -34.54
C GLY A 389 -7.87 -5.29 -33.96
N LYS A 390 -8.03 -5.75 -32.71
CA LYS A 390 -7.11 -6.70 -32.06
C LYS A 390 -7.15 -8.11 -32.66
N LEU A 391 -8.30 -8.53 -33.18
CA LEU A 391 -8.47 -9.83 -33.86
C LEU A 391 -7.89 -9.84 -35.28
N LEU A 392 -8.00 -8.72 -36.00
CA LEU A 392 -7.58 -8.58 -37.40
C LEU A 392 -6.13 -8.08 -37.52
N GLY A 393 -5.65 -7.30 -36.55
CA GLY A 393 -4.29 -6.78 -36.49
C GLY A 393 -3.37 -7.68 -35.69
N GLY A 394 -3.30 -8.97 -36.03
CA GLY A 394 -2.45 -9.94 -35.34
C GLY A 394 -0.98 -9.52 -35.28
N GLU A 395 -0.58 -8.97 -34.13
CA GLU A 395 0.74 -9.06 -33.51
C GLU A 395 0.57 -9.50 -32.05
#